data_AF-A0A358SUJ7-F1
#
_entry.id   AF-A0A358SUJ7-F1
#
_cell.length_a   1.000
_cell.length_b   1.000
_cell.length_c   1.000
_cell.angle_alpha   90.00
_cell.angle_beta   90.00
_cell.angle_gamma   90.00
#
_symmetry.space_group_name_H-M   'P 1'
#
loop_
_entity.id
_entity.type
_entity.pdbx_description
1 polymer ?
#
loop_
_entity_poly.entity_id
_entity_poly.type
_entity_poly.pdbx_seq_one_letter_code
_entity_poly.pdbx_strand_id
1 'polypeptide(L)'
;ASDQRAALRARAEALTEAVTRGADASSALLAEPRQFSGVIGPLASLLTVADGAQEAIAAALGAAAGAVAVAGLDAAVAILTALKSQDAGRAGLVIGTEPKDRGIAAAAADGAEPAAAAAVPLRPGQPAGQAEAGPAVLPARQLVQAPAEFAASLDELLGGVLVVDDLAAGLTVLRDDPGLRLVTRDGDLLGTHWARGGSAGQPSLLGLRAAASQASEQLAGADRQCQRAERQLAAGLEEEDQARQALAEAAARLQEADAAAAETSGKLGTHAGTARAARDEAGRLSAAIDAAQRSRQQSLDQLTDLRARLAEHEAQDAAGRAERPAEPADGGEAPGKQELADAAAAARGTEMEARLEVRTVEERLRAISGRADALASAAVAERQ
;
A
#
# COMPACT_ATOMS: atom_id res chain seq x y z
N ALA A 1 -17.85 -6.67 6.15
CA ALA A 1 -17.69 -5.77 7.32
C ALA A 1 -18.90 -4.86 7.51
N SER A 2 -19.25 -4.02 6.52
CA SER A 2 -20.44 -3.13 6.62
C SER A 2 -21.76 -3.89 6.83
N ASP A 3 -22.02 -4.94 6.04
CA ASP A 3 -23.27 -5.72 6.14
C ASP A 3 -23.39 -6.46 7.48
N GLN A 4 -22.28 -7.03 7.95
CA GLN A 4 -22.21 -7.69 9.26
C GLN A 4 -22.44 -6.69 10.40
N ARG A 5 -21.88 -5.47 10.32
CA ARG A 5 -22.14 -4.40 11.28
C ARG A 5 -23.61 -3.99 11.27
N ALA A 6 -24.21 -3.84 10.08
CA ALA A 6 -25.62 -3.48 9.94
C ALA A 6 -26.54 -4.56 10.54
N ALA A 7 -26.24 -5.84 10.28
CA ALA A 7 -26.96 -6.96 10.86
C ALA A 7 -26.84 -7.03 12.39
N LEU A 8 -25.63 -6.80 12.94
CA LEU A 8 -25.41 -6.74 14.39
C LEU A 8 -26.14 -5.56 15.04
N ARG A 9 -26.17 -4.40 14.37
CA ARG A 9 -26.91 -3.22 14.84
C ARG A 9 -28.41 -3.51 14.89
N ALA A 10 -28.98 -4.02 13.80
CA ALA A 10 -30.39 -4.37 13.75
C ALA A 10 -30.76 -5.42 14.81
N ARG A 11 -29.88 -6.41 15.04
CA ARG A 11 -30.08 -7.43 16.07
C ARG A 11 -30.02 -6.83 17.49
N ALA A 12 -29.04 -5.97 17.78
CA ALA A 12 -28.93 -5.32 19.08
C ALA A 12 -30.15 -4.43 19.37
N GLU A 13 -30.60 -3.66 18.38
CA GLU A 13 -31.80 -2.82 18.48
C GLU A 13 -33.05 -3.67 18.71
N ALA A 14 -33.27 -4.71 17.91
CA ALA A 14 -34.42 -5.60 18.04
C ALA A 14 -34.46 -6.32 19.39
N LEU A 15 -33.32 -6.80 19.89
CA LEU A 15 -33.23 -7.46 21.19
C LEU A 15 -33.46 -6.48 22.35
N THR A 16 -32.94 -5.25 22.24
CA THR A 16 -33.18 -4.18 23.23
C THR A 16 -34.66 -3.80 23.28
N GLU A 17 -35.29 -3.70 22.11
CA GLU A 17 -36.73 -3.43 22.00
C GLU A 17 -37.57 -4.58 22.56
N ALA A 18 -37.18 -5.83 22.31
CA ALA A 18 -37.85 -7.01 22.86
C ALA A 18 -37.76 -7.07 24.40
N VAL A 19 -36.61 -6.72 24.98
CA VAL A 19 -36.44 -6.59 26.44
C VAL A 19 -37.35 -5.51 27.01
N THR A 20 -37.54 -4.41 26.29
CA THR A 20 -38.38 -3.29 26.72
C THR A 20 -39.88 -3.64 26.64
N ARG A 21 -40.30 -4.42 25.64
CA ARG A 21 -41.70 -4.85 25.46
C ARG A 21 -42.14 -6.01 26.33
N GLY A 22 -41.24 -6.89 26.80
CA GLY A 22 -41.57 -8.11 27.54
C GLY A 22 -41.93 -7.94 29.03
N ALA A 23 -42.14 -6.73 29.53
CA ALA A 23 -42.42 -6.45 30.93
C ALA A 23 -43.81 -5.81 31.09
N ASP A 24 -44.89 -6.57 31.29
CA ASP A 24 -46.25 -5.97 31.18
C ASP A 24 -46.71 -5.21 32.43
N ALA A 25 -46.58 -5.74 33.65
CA ALA A 25 -46.99 -5.03 34.88
C ALA A 25 -45.82 -4.30 35.57
N SER A 26 -44.61 -4.84 35.44
CA SER A 26 -43.38 -4.19 35.89
C SER A 26 -43.09 -2.92 35.08
N SER A 27 -43.51 -2.82 33.80
CA SER A 27 -43.33 -1.60 33.01
C SER A 27 -44.20 -0.44 33.49
N ALA A 28 -45.42 -0.68 33.96
CA ALA A 28 -46.28 0.38 34.52
C ALA A 28 -45.61 1.03 35.76
N LEU A 29 -45.05 0.21 36.65
CA LEU A 29 -44.28 0.69 37.80
C LEU A 29 -42.98 1.43 37.40
N LEU A 30 -42.33 1.00 36.32
CA LEU A 30 -41.08 1.56 35.83
C LEU A 30 -41.26 2.79 34.94
N ALA A 31 -42.44 2.99 34.35
CA ALA A 31 -42.79 4.16 33.54
C ALA A 31 -43.08 5.39 34.41
N GLU A 32 -43.61 5.20 35.62
CA GLU A 32 -43.91 6.27 36.58
C GLU A 32 -43.18 6.11 37.93
N PRO A 33 -41.83 6.08 37.94
CA PRO A 33 -41.04 5.84 39.17
C PRO A 33 -41.19 6.95 40.23
N ARG A 34 -41.76 8.12 39.85
CA ARG A 34 -42.06 9.21 40.80
C ARG A 34 -43.35 8.99 41.58
N GLN A 35 -44.25 8.14 41.10
CA GLN A 35 -45.51 7.84 41.76
C GLN A 35 -45.33 6.80 42.87
N PHE A 36 -44.29 5.96 42.77
CA PHE A 36 -43.99 4.88 43.70
C PHE A 36 -42.64 5.10 44.38
N SER A 37 -42.64 5.66 45.58
CA SER A 37 -41.41 5.83 46.37
C SER A 37 -40.80 4.48 46.76
N GLY A 38 -39.50 4.29 46.50
CA GLY A 38 -38.76 3.08 46.89
C GLY A 38 -38.59 2.03 45.79
N VAL A 39 -39.01 2.31 44.55
CA VAL A 39 -38.66 1.49 43.38
C VAL A 39 -37.21 1.76 42.98
N ILE A 40 -36.39 0.71 42.93
CA ILE A 40 -34.97 0.79 42.50
C ILE A 40 -34.84 0.51 41.00
N GLY A 41 -35.59 -0.47 40.48
CA GLY A 41 -35.59 -0.81 39.07
C GLY A 41 -35.92 -2.28 38.80
N PRO A 42 -35.80 -2.76 37.56
CA PRO A 42 -35.96 -4.19 37.25
C PRO A 42 -34.86 -5.01 37.95
N LEU A 43 -35.20 -6.13 38.59
CA LEU A 43 -34.21 -6.99 39.24
C LEU A 43 -33.18 -7.52 38.23
N ALA A 44 -33.64 -7.93 37.04
CA ALA A 44 -32.79 -8.34 35.92
C ALA A 44 -31.75 -7.27 35.52
N SER A 45 -31.97 -5.99 35.88
CA SER A 45 -31.01 -4.91 35.65
C SER A 45 -29.88 -4.79 36.67
N LEU A 46 -30.08 -5.37 37.84
CA LEU A 46 -29.14 -5.34 38.95
C LEU A 46 -28.36 -6.65 39.07
N LEU A 47 -28.77 -7.68 38.35
CA LEU A 47 -28.13 -8.99 38.35
C LEU A 47 -27.10 -9.11 37.23
N THR A 48 -25.94 -9.66 37.58
CA THR A 48 -24.94 -10.17 36.64
C THR A 48 -24.87 -11.68 36.82
N VAL A 49 -25.16 -12.45 35.76
CA VAL A 49 -25.19 -13.91 35.79
C VAL A 49 -24.00 -14.45 35.00
N ALA A 50 -23.39 -15.53 35.49
CA ALA A 50 -22.31 -16.22 34.79
C ALA A 50 -22.75 -16.76 33.43
N ASP A 51 -21.83 -16.78 32.48
CA ASP A 51 -22.10 -17.24 31.11
C ASP A 51 -22.56 -18.70 31.07
N GLY A 52 -23.65 -18.95 30.33
CA GLY A 52 -24.23 -20.28 30.17
C GLY A 52 -25.07 -20.76 31.36
N ALA A 53 -25.37 -19.89 32.33
CA ALA A 53 -26.25 -20.18 33.46
C ALA A 53 -27.53 -19.34 33.49
N GLN A 54 -27.77 -18.52 32.46
CA GLN A 54 -28.87 -17.53 32.44
C GLN A 54 -30.25 -18.19 32.54
N GLU A 55 -30.49 -19.26 31.77
CA GLU A 55 -31.77 -19.99 31.80
C GLU A 55 -31.94 -20.80 33.09
N ALA A 56 -30.86 -21.40 33.61
CA ALA A 56 -30.85 -22.05 34.91
C ALA A 56 -31.25 -21.09 36.05
N ILE A 57 -30.65 -19.91 36.09
CA ILE A 57 -30.96 -18.90 37.10
C ILE A 57 -32.35 -18.31 36.90
N ALA A 58 -32.79 -18.09 35.65
CA ALA A 58 -34.14 -17.63 35.36
C ALA A 58 -35.20 -18.64 35.84
N ALA A 59 -34.97 -19.94 35.58
CA ALA A 59 -35.82 -21.01 36.08
C ALA A 59 -35.83 -21.05 37.61
N ALA A 60 -34.65 -21.03 38.24
CA ALA A 60 -34.50 -21.07 39.70
C ALA A 60 -35.20 -19.89 40.41
N LEU A 61 -35.10 -18.68 39.86
CA LEU A 61 -35.79 -17.49 40.38
C LEU A 61 -37.29 -17.50 40.08
N GLY A 62 -37.72 -18.18 39.01
CA GLY A 62 -39.12 -18.29 38.62
C GLY A 62 -39.78 -16.93 38.46
N ALA A 63 -40.85 -16.67 39.23
CA ALA A 63 -41.57 -15.40 39.19
C ALA A 63 -40.70 -14.19 39.63
N ALA A 64 -39.63 -14.42 40.39
CA ALA A 64 -38.70 -13.36 40.79
C ALA A 64 -37.79 -12.90 39.64
N ALA A 65 -37.60 -13.68 38.57
CA ALA A 65 -36.72 -13.32 37.46
C ALA A 65 -37.17 -12.05 36.71
N GLY A 66 -38.48 -11.78 36.67
CA GLY A 66 -39.08 -10.58 36.09
C GLY A 66 -39.54 -9.52 37.12
N ALA A 67 -39.14 -9.67 38.38
CA ALA A 67 -39.59 -8.81 39.46
C ALA A 67 -38.94 -7.41 39.43
N VAL A 68 -39.60 -6.48 40.11
CA VAL A 68 -39.08 -5.14 40.39
C VAL A 68 -38.37 -5.14 41.74
N ALA A 69 -37.13 -4.66 41.74
CA ALA A 69 -36.34 -4.44 42.94
C ALA A 69 -36.84 -3.19 43.69
N VAL A 70 -37.11 -3.35 44.98
CA VAL A 70 -37.62 -2.29 45.87
C VAL A 70 -36.75 -2.15 47.11
N ALA A 71 -36.66 -0.95 47.67
CA ALA A 71 -35.69 -0.61 48.71
C ALA A 71 -35.95 -1.27 50.07
N GLY A 72 -37.20 -1.63 50.38
CA GLY A 72 -37.58 -2.16 51.70
C GLY A 72 -39.03 -2.64 51.77
N LEU A 73 -39.41 -3.23 52.90
CA LEU A 73 -40.74 -3.83 53.08
C LEU A 73 -41.87 -2.81 53.02
N ASP A 74 -41.69 -1.62 53.62
CA ASP A 74 -42.71 -0.57 53.63
C ASP A 74 -43.02 -0.08 52.20
N ALA A 75 -41.99 0.08 51.38
CA ALA A 75 -42.14 0.41 49.96
C ALA A 75 -42.89 -0.70 49.20
N ALA A 76 -42.58 -1.97 49.48
CA ALA A 76 -43.24 -3.11 48.85
C ALA A 76 -44.75 -3.13 49.17
N VAL A 77 -45.13 -2.90 50.44
CA VAL A 77 -46.53 -2.82 50.86
C VAL A 77 -47.25 -1.67 50.17
N ALA A 78 -46.65 -0.48 50.15
CA ALA A 78 -47.23 0.70 49.51
C ALA A 78 -47.49 0.46 48.01
N ILE A 79 -46.54 -0.16 47.31
CA ILE A 79 -46.66 -0.50 45.88
C ILE A 79 -47.78 -1.51 45.65
N LEU A 80 -47.86 -2.59 46.44
CA LEU A 80 -48.91 -3.60 46.29
C LEU A 80 -50.31 -3.03 46.58
N THR A 81 -50.44 -2.16 47.59
CA THR A 81 -51.70 -1.48 47.89
C THR A 81 -52.13 -0.57 46.74
N ALA A 82 -51.18 0.19 46.17
CA ALA A 82 -51.46 1.08 45.05
C ALA A 82 -51.86 0.30 43.79
N LEU A 83 -51.14 -0.76 43.42
CA LEU A 83 -51.50 -1.64 42.29
C LEU A 83 -52.91 -2.21 42.44
N LYS A 84 -53.27 -2.67 43.64
CA LYS A 84 -54.61 -3.21 43.93
C LYS A 84 -55.70 -2.14 43.85
N SER A 85 -55.42 -0.92 44.31
CA SER A 85 -56.38 0.19 44.29
C SER A 85 -56.66 0.73 42.88
N GLN A 86 -55.69 0.60 41.98
CA GLN A 86 -55.74 1.11 40.61
C GLN A 86 -56.07 0.02 39.57
N ASP A 87 -56.27 -1.23 40.02
CA ASP A 87 -56.43 -2.41 39.17
C ASP A 87 -55.32 -2.54 38.10
N ALA A 88 -54.10 -2.14 38.47
CA ALA A 88 -52.95 -2.00 37.55
C ALA A 88 -52.20 -3.33 37.31
N GLY A 89 -52.85 -4.47 37.60
CA GLY A 89 -52.30 -5.81 37.39
C GLY A 89 -51.47 -6.35 38.55
N ARG A 90 -50.62 -7.36 38.27
CA ARG A 90 -49.80 -8.08 39.25
C ARG A 90 -48.32 -7.91 38.95
N ALA A 91 -47.53 -7.52 39.95
CA ALA A 91 -46.07 -7.43 39.84
C ALA A 91 -45.39 -8.31 40.90
N GLY A 92 -44.28 -8.95 40.52
CA GLY A 92 -43.36 -9.53 41.49
C GLY A 92 -42.45 -8.45 42.04
N LEU A 93 -42.21 -8.44 43.36
CA LEU A 93 -41.30 -7.50 44.01
C LEU A 93 -40.18 -8.29 44.70
N VAL A 94 -38.93 -7.86 44.53
CA VAL A 94 -37.79 -8.35 45.32
C VAL A 94 -37.32 -7.23 46.22
N ILE A 95 -37.36 -7.51 47.52
CA ILE A 95 -37.19 -6.50 48.56
C ILE A 95 -35.71 -6.48 48.96
N GLY A 96 -35.09 -5.30 48.91
CA GLY A 96 -33.77 -5.05 49.46
C GLY A 96 -33.83 -4.95 50.98
N THR A 97 -32.70 -5.23 51.62
CA THR A 97 -32.54 -5.06 53.07
C THR A 97 -32.09 -3.64 53.39
N GLU A 98 -32.82 -2.95 54.25
CA GLU A 98 -32.43 -1.62 54.71
C GLU A 98 -31.19 -1.70 55.63
N PRO A 99 -30.37 -0.64 55.71
CA PRO A 99 -29.22 -0.60 56.61
C PRO A 99 -29.55 -0.84 58.09
N LYS A 100 -30.78 -0.53 58.53
CA LYS A 100 -31.26 -0.78 59.91
C LYS A 100 -31.55 -2.26 60.18
N ASP A 101 -31.96 -3.03 59.17
CA ASP A 101 -32.30 -4.46 59.30
C ASP A 101 -31.06 -5.36 59.28
N ARG A 102 -29.91 -4.87 58.78
CA ARG A 102 -28.61 -5.58 58.93
C ARG A 102 -28.23 -5.80 60.40
N GLY A 103 -28.64 -4.90 61.29
CA GLY A 103 -28.42 -5.06 62.73
C GLY A 103 -29.31 -6.12 63.38
N ILE A 104 -30.50 -6.36 62.84
CA ILE A 104 -31.47 -7.35 63.34
C ILE A 104 -31.18 -8.73 62.76
N ALA A 105 -30.77 -8.83 61.50
CA ALA A 105 -30.28 -10.08 60.91
C ALA A 105 -28.96 -10.55 61.56
N ALA A 106 -28.09 -9.62 61.96
CA ALA A 106 -26.89 -9.94 62.74
C ALA A 106 -27.22 -10.32 64.20
N ALA A 107 -28.24 -9.70 64.82
CA ALA A 107 -28.64 -10.02 66.20
C ALA A 107 -29.53 -11.26 66.34
N ALA A 108 -30.29 -11.64 65.30
CA ALA A 108 -31.03 -12.90 65.24
C ALA A 108 -30.12 -14.12 64.99
N ALA A 109 -28.88 -13.87 64.55
CA ALA A 109 -27.83 -14.89 64.42
C ALA A 109 -27.07 -15.16 65.73
N ASP A 110 -27.37 -14.43 66.83
CA ASP A 110 -26.68 -14.55 68.13
C ASP A 110 -27.48 -15.35 69.19
N GLY A 111 -28.59 -15.99 68.79
CA GLY A 111 -29.46 -16.78 69.67
C GLY A 111 -29.75 -18.22 69.21
N ALA A 112 -29.22 -18.62 68.06
CA ALA A 112 -29.18 -20.01 67.61
C ALA A 112 -27.73 -20.29 67.23
N GLU A 113 -27.12 -21.32 67.82
CA GLU A 113 -25.80 -21.78 67.41
C GLU A 113 -25.74 -21.82 65.88
N PRO A 114 -24.68 -21.29 65.25
CA PRO A 114 -24.53 -21.37 63.82
C PRO A 114 -24.32 -22.84 63.48
N ALA A 115 -25.39 -23.52 63.07
CA ALA A 115 -25.27 -24.66 62.19
C ALA A 115 -24.59 -24.12 60.94
N ALA A 116 -23.26 -24.19 60.97
CA ALA A 116 -22.37 -23.91 59.86
C ALA A 116 -23.05 -24.43 58.61
N ALA A 117 -23.18 -23.55 57.62
CA ALA A 117 -23.50 -23.91 56.26
C ALA A 117 -22.77 -25.22 55.95
N ALA A 118 -23.54 -26.30 55.92
CA ALA A 118 -23.05 -27.59 55.49
C ALA A 118 -22.72 -27.37 54.02
N ALA A 119 -21.46 -27.00 53.77
CA ALA A 119 -20.77 -27.53 52.62
C ALA A 119 -21.15 -29.00 52.56
N VAL A 120 -21.88 -29.39 51.52
CA VAL A 120 -22.05 -30.79 51.17
C VAL A 120 -20.66 -31.42 51.29
N PRO A 121 -20.41 -32.35 52.23
CA PRO A 121 -19.09 -32.91 52.36
C PRO A 121 -18.93 -33.88 51.19
N LEU A 122 -18.31 -33.43 50.10
CA LEU A 122 -17.52 -34.36 49.32
C LEU A 122 -16.47 -34.94 50.28
N ARG A 123 -16.66 -36.20 50.65
CA ARG A 123 -15.73 -36.96 51.50
C ARG A 123 -14.27 -36.70 51.07
N PRO A 124 -13.38 -36.26 51.97
CA PRO A 124 -11.96 -36.20 51.69
C PRO A 124 -11.38 -37.61 51.83
N GLY A 125 -11.03 -38.23 50.70
CA GLY A 125 -10.42 -39.54 50.72
C GLY A 125 -10.32 -40.22 49.36
N GLN A 126 -9.63 -39.61 48.39
CA GLN A 126 -8.95 -40.34 47.31
C GLN A 126 -7.79 -39.50 46.76
N PRO A 127 -6.61 -40.10 46.49
CA PRO A 127 -5.39 -39.38 46.16
C PRO A 127 -5.46 -38.78 44.76
N ALA A 128 -4.76 -37.66 44.59
CA ALA A 128 -4.59 -36.95 43.33
C ALA A 128 -4.07 -37.88 42.22
N GLY A 129 -4.95 -38.20 41.27
CA GLY A 129 -4.61 -38.97 40.08
C GLY A 129 -5.76 -38.88 39.09
N GLN A 130 -5.63 -37.97 38.11
CA GLN A 130 -6.41 -37.93 36.87
C GLN A 130 -7.94 -38.03 37.08
N ALA A 131 -8.54 -36.93 37.54
CA ALA A 131 -9.99 -36.82 37.62
C ALA A 131 -10.59 -36.73 36.21
N GLU A 132 -11.17 -37.83 35.73
CA GLU A 132 -12.29 -37.76 34.80
C GLU A 132 -13.37 -36.86 35.41
N ALA A 133 -13.91 -35.94 34.61
CA ALA A 133 -14.86 -34.93 35.04
C ALA A 133 -16.13 -35.57 35.62
N GLY A 134 -16.23 -35.63 36.94
CA GLY A 134 -17.50 -35.82 37.62
C GLY A 134 -18.46 -34.68 37.25
N PRO A 135 -19.78 -34.89 37.33
CA PRO A 135 -20.77 -33.88 36.95
C PRO A 135 -20.56 -32.61 37.76
N ALA A 136 -20.45 -31.46 37.09
CA ALA A 136 -20.23 -30.17 37.72
C ALA A 136 -21.51 -29.71 38.41
N VAL A 137 -21.59 -29.90 39.74
CA VAL A 137 -22.69 -29.43 40.57
C VAL A 137 -22.26 -28.12 41.23
N LEU A 138 -22.92 -27.01 40.88
CA LEU A 138 -22.56 -25.67 41.36
C LEU A 138 -23.75 -24.99 42.07
N PRO A 139 -23.57 -24.37 43.24
CA PRO A 139 -24.64 -23.60 43.87
C PRO A 139 -25.06 -22.42 42.99
N ALA A 140 -26.36 -22.30 42.72
CA ALA A 140 -26.91 -21.23 41.87
C ALA A 140 -26.52 -19.83 42.35
N ARG A 141 -26.43 -19.63 43.68
CA ARG A 141 -26.03 -18.37 44.29
C ARG A 141 -24.62 -17.90 43.92
N GLN A 142 -23.70 -18.82 43.62
CA GLN A 142 -22.32 -18.49 43.21
C GLN A 142 -22.24 -17.98 41.76
N LEU A 143 -23.28 -18.24 40.96
CA LEU A 143 -23.34 -17.86 39.55
C LEU A 143 -24.01 -16.49 39.35
N VAL A 144 -24.41 -15.82 40.43
CA VAL A 144 -25.13 -14.54 40.40
C VAL A 144 -24.44 -13.51 41.29
N GLN A 145 -24.19 -12.34 40.72
CA GLN A 145 -23.69 -11.15 41.41
C GLN A 145 -24.75 -10.05 41.39
N ALA A 146 -24.91 -9.35 42.52
CA ALA A 146 -25.89 -8.28 42.70
C ALA A 146 -25.40 -7.27 43.77
N PRO A 147 -25.99 -6.06 43.84
CA PRO A 147 -25.74 -5.13 44.94
C PRO A 147 -26.00 -5.74 46.32
N ALA A 148 -25.20 -5.35 47.32
CA ALA A 148 -25.21 -5.93 48.66
C ALA A 148 -26.57 -5.83 49.38
N GLU A 149 -27.41 -4.88 49.00
CA GLU A 149 -28.77 -4.69 49.53
C GLU A 149 -29.70 -5.87 49.22
N PHE A 150 -29.46 -6.59 48.12
CA PHE A 150 -30.27 -7.74 47.69
C PHE A 150 -29.63 -9.09 47.99
N ALA A 151 -28.45 -9.12 48.63
CA ALA A 151 -27.72 -10.35 48.88
C ALA A 151 -28.55 -11.36 49.69
N ALA A 152 -29.17 -10.92 50.79
CA ALA A 152 -30.02 -11.77 51.64
C ALA A 152 -31.22 -12.34 50.88
N SER A 153 -31.90 -11.52 50.09
CA SER A 153 -33.07 -11.92 49.29
C SER A 153 -32.67 -12.94 48.21
N LEU A 154 -31.48 -12.81 47.62
CA LEU A 154 -30.95 -13.79 46.67
C LEU A 154 -30.44 -15.06 47.35
N ASP A 155 -29.87 -14.96 48.56
CA ASP A 155 -29.48 -16.11 49.37
C ASP A 155 -30.72 -16.95 49.75
N GLU A 156 -31.85 -16.30 50.03
CA GLU A 156 -33.12 -16.98 50.32
C GLU A 156 -33.75 -17.59 49.05
N LEU A 157 -33.83 -16.82 47.95
CA LEU A 157 -34.46 -17.29 46.71
C LEU A 157 -33.68 -18.43 46.03
N LEU A 158 -32.35 -18.31 45.98
CA LEU A 158 -31.44 -19.28 45.36
C LEU A 158 -30.84 -20.27 46.38
N GLY A 159 -31.21 -20.14 47.66
CA GLY A 159 -30.80 -21.03 48.73
C GLY A 159 -31.23 -22.47 48.45
N GLY A 160 -30.29 -23.41 48.59
CA GLY A 160 -30.51 -24.82 48.32
C GLY A 160 -30.76 -25.17 46.84
N VAL A 161 -30.48 -24.26 45.90
CA VAL A 161 -30.56 -24.55 44.46
C VAL A 161 -29.17 -24.86 43.90
N LEU A 162 -29.06 -26.02 43.22
CA LEU A 162 -27.84 -26.49 42.58
C LEU A 162 -28.04 -26.55 41.06
N VAL A 163 -27.13 -25.93 40.32
CA VAL A 163 -27.04 -26.05 38.87
C VAL A 163 -26.28 -27.32 38.53
N VAL A 164 -26.87 -28.15 37.67
CA VAL A 164 -26.32 -29.42 37.18
C VAL A 164 -26.34 -29.44 35.66
N ASP A 165 -25.40 -30.15 35.05
CA ASP A 165 -25.42 -30.32 33.59
C ASP A 165 -26.48 -31.34 33.14
N ASP A 166 -26.77 -32.35 33.98
CA ASP A 166 -27.78 -33.39 33.73
C ASP A 166 -28.55 -33.71 35.01
N LEU A 167 -29.88 -33.79 34.91
CA LEU A 167 -30.76 -34.17 36.02
C LEU A 167 -30.41 -35.56 36.57
N ALA A 168 -30.08 -36.52 35.70
CA ALA A 168 -29.74 -37.87 36.14
C ALA A 168 -28.49 -37.88 37.02
N ALA A 169 -27.52 -37.02 36.71
CA ALA A 169 -26.30 -36.84 37.47
C ALA A 169 -26.54 -36.19 38.85
N GLY A 170 -27.52 -35.28 38.96
CA GLY A 170 -27.86 -34.60 40.21
C GLY A 170 -28.74 -35.42 41.17
N LEU A 171 -29.41 -36.47 40.70
CA LEU A 171 -30.34 -37.27 41.52
C LEU A 171 -29.73 -37.84 42.80
N THR A 172 -28.47 -38.23 42.78
CA THR A 172 -27.77 -38.74 43.97
C THR A 172 -27.72 -37.68 45.06
N VAL A 173 -27.42 -36.43 44.70
CA VAL A 173 -27.35 -35.29 45.62
C VAL A 173 -28.72 -34.97 46.22
N LEU A 174 -29.78 -35.03 45.41
CA LEU A 174 -31.15 -34.79 45.87
C LEU A 174 -31.67 -35.91 46.80
N ARG A 175 -31.18 -37.15 46.63
CA ARG A 175 -31.51 -38.27 47.54
C ARG A 175 -30.80 -38.15 48.88
N ASP A 176 -29.58 -37.64 48.88
CA ASP A 176 -28.78 -37.46 50.10
C ASP A 176 -29.27 -36.24 50.92
N ASP A 177 -29.76 -35.19 50.25
CA ASP A 177 -30.41 -34.04 50.90
C ASP A 177 -31.73 -33.66 50.18
N PRO A 178 -32.87 -34.17 50.69
CA PRO A 178 -34.19 -33.90 50.12
C PRO A 178 -34.65 -32.43 50.21
N GLY A 179 -33.91 -31.56 50.92
CA GLY A 179 -34.19 -30.13 51.00
C GLY A 179 -33.68 -29.33 49.79
N LEU A 180 -32.85 -29.94 48.94
CA LEU A 180 -32.24 -29.27 47.80
C LEU A 180 -33.16 -29.26 46.56
N ARG A 181 -32.82 -28.39 45.61
CA ARG A 181 -33.45 -28.26 44.31
C ARG A 181 -32.37 -28.30 43.25
N LEU A 182 -32.58 -29.07 42.18
CA LEU A 182 -31.68 -29.14 41.04
C LEU A 182 -32.24 -28.32 39.89
N VAL A 183 -31.37 -27.63 39.16
CA VAL A 183 -31.72 -26.94 37.92
C VAL A 183 -30.72 -27.28 36.82
N THR A 184 -31.19 -27.61 35.62
CA THR A 184 -30.30 -27.77 34.46
C THR A 184 -29.96 -26.43 33.82
N ARG A 185 -28.92 -26.42 32.98
CA ARG A 185 -28.59 -25.24 32.15
C ARG A 185 -29.74 -24.80 31.24
N ASP A 186 -30.57 -25.75 30.83
CA ASP A 186 -31.74 -25.51 29.98
C ASP A 186 -32.98 -25.05 30.77
N GLY A 187 -32.90 -25.00 32.11
CA GLY A 187 -33.94 -24.49 32.99
C GLY A 187 -34.91 -25.55 33.53
N ASP A 188 -34.60 -26.84 33.39
CA ASP A 188 -35.40 -27.90 34.02
C ASP A 188 -35.12 -27.95 35.52
N LEU A 189 -36.17 -27.84 36.33
CA LEU A 189 -36.14 -27.89 37.78
C LEU A 189 -36.64 -29.23 38.30
N LEU A 190 -35.92 -29.76 39.29
CA LEU A 190 -36.31 -30.96 40.01
C LEU A 190 -36.13 -30.78 41.52
N GLY A 191 -37.21 -30.95 42.27
CA GLY A 191 -37.20 -31.13 43.71
C GLY A 191 -37.74 -32.52 44.08
N THR A 192 -37.69 -32.86 45.37
CA THR A 192 -38.05 -34.20 45.87
C THR A 192 -39.50 -34.61 45.56
N HIS A 193 -40.42 -33.64 45.51
CA HIS A 193 -41.86 -33.89 45.35
C HIS A 193 -42.49 -33.13 44.18
N TRP A 194 -41.69 -32.43 43.38
CA TRP A 194 -42.17 -31.62 42.27
C TRP A 194 -41.08 -31.45 41.21
N ALA A 195 -41.49 -31.29 39.95
CA ALA A 195 -40.59 -31.03 38.85
C ALA A 195 -41.25 -30.02 37.90
N ARG A 196 -40.43 -29.20 37.23
CA ARG A 196 -40.87 -28.25 36.20
C ARG A 196 -39.83 -28.23 35.09
N GLY A 197 -40.19 -28.68 33.91
CA GLY A 197 -39.28 -28.74 32.77
C GLY A 197 -40.04 -28.98 31.47
N GLY A 198 -39.35 -28.95 30.33
CA GLY A 198 -39.94 -29.14 29.01
C GLY A 198 -39.13 -28.51 27.88
N SER A 199 -39.66 -28.57 26.64
CA SER A 199 -39.01 -27.95 25.48
C SER A 199 -38.80 -26.44 25.70
N ALA A 200 -37.66 -25.93 25.22
CA ALA A 200 -37.30 -24.51 25.31
C ALA A 200 -38.50 -23.59 25.04
N GLY A 201 -38.96 -22.90 26.09
CA GLY A 201 -40.05 -21.94 26.01
C GLY A 201 -39.63 -20.65 25.34
N GLN A 202 -40.46 -19.60 25.44
CA GLN A 202 -40.01 -18.26 25.07
C GLN A 202 -38.75 -17.90 25.89
N PRO A 203 -37.73 -17.29 25.26
CA PRO A 203 -36.49 -16.95 25.94
C PRO A 203 -36.77 -16.08 27.16
N SER A 204 -36.11 -16.39 28.28
CA SER A 204 -36.28 -15.65 29.52
C SER A 204 -35.87 -14.19 29.37
N LEU A 205 -36.40 -13.29 30.21
CA LEU A 205 -35.96 -11.88 30.20
C LEU A 205 -34.45 -11.74 30.47
N LEU A 206 -33.89 -12.61 31.30
CA LEU A 206 -32.44 -12.69 31.54
C LEU A 206 -31.69 -13.15 30.29
N GLY A 207 -32.20 -14.17 29.58
CA GLY A 207 -31.67 -14.64 28.29
C GLY A 207 -31.70 -13.57 27.20
N LEU A 208 -32.82 -12.86 27.05
CA LEU A 208 -32.97 -11.75 26.09
C LEU A 208 -32.00 -10.59 26.39
N ARG A 209 -31.81 -10.24 27.66
CA ARG A 209 -30.86 -9.20 28.08
C ARG A 209 -29.41 -9.61 27.84
N ALA A 210 -29.06 -10.86 28.16
CA ALA A 210 -27.73 -11.40 27.88
C ALA A 210 -27.45 -11.37 26.37
N ALA A 211 -28.42 -11.81 25.55
CA ALA A 211 -28.32 -11.76 24.10
C ALA A 211 -28.20 -10.31 23.57
N ALA A 212 -28.93 -9.36 24.14
CA ALA A 212 -28.82 -7.94 23.80
C ALA A 212 -27.42 -7.38 24.13
N SER A 213 -26.92 -7.66 25.33
CA SER A 213 -25.59 -7.23 25.79
C SER A 213 -24.49 -7.81 24.90
N GLN A 214 -24.56 -9.11 24.61
CA GLN A 214 -23.64 -9.79 23.70
C GLN A 214 -23.68 -9.20 22.29
N ALA A 215 -24.87 -8.90 21.75
CA ALA A 215 -25.01 -8.27 20.44
C ALA A 215 -24.41 -6.86 20.42
N SER A 216 -24.60 -6.07 21.47
CA SER A 216 -23.99 -4.74 21.63
C SER A 216 -22.46 -4.80 21.70
N GLU A 217 -21.90 -5.76 22.42
CA GLU A 217 -20.44 -5.98 22.49
C GLU A 217 -19.86 -6.37 21.12
N GLN A 218 -20.54 -7.28 20.42
CA GLN A 218 -20.16 -7.69 19.07
C GLN A 218 -20.22 -6.51 18.09
N LEU A 219 -21.25 -5.66 18.18
CA LEU A 219 -21.37 -4.45 17.39
C LEU A 219 -20.20 -3.48 17.67
N ALA A 220 -19.90 -3.23 18.95
CA ALA A 220 -18.78 -2.37 19.33
C ALA A 220 -17.42 -2.93 18.86
N GLY A 221 -17.27 -4.25 18.86
CA GLY A 221 -16.13 -4.95 18.27
C GLY A 221 -16.01 -4.71 16.77
N ALA A 222 -17.11 -4.88 16.03
CA ALA A 222 -17.18 -4.64 14.59
C ALA A 222 -16.91 -3.16 14.24
N ASP A 223 -17.42 -2.21 15.02
CA ASP A 223 -17.16 -0.78 14.83
C ASP A 223 -15.66 -0.44 14.97
N ARG A 224 -15.00 -0.99 16.00
CA ARG A 224 -13.54 -0.83 16.16
C ARG A 224 -12.75 -1.42 15.01
N GLN A 225 -13.21 -2.54 14.44
CA GLN A 225 -12.57 -3.15 13.27
C GLN A 225 -12.72 -2.28 12.02
N CYS A 226 -13.91 -1.75 11.75
CA CYS A 226 -14.15 -0.81 10.65
C CYS A 226 -13.26 0.44 10.77
N GLN A 227 -13.21 1.07 11.94
CA GLN A 227 -12.36 2.25 12.18
C GLN A 227 -10.86 1.97 12.02
N ARG A 228 -10.41 0.74 12.29
CA ARG A 228 -9.01 0.35 12.02
C ARG A 228 -8.77 0.19 10.52
N ALA A 229 -9.68 -0.49 9.82
CA ALA A 229 -9.58 -0.67 8.38
C ALA A 229 -9.63 0.67 7.63
N GLU A 230 -10.49 1.60 8.05
CA GLU A 230 -10.57 2.96 7.47
C GLU A 230 -9.25 3.73 7.62
N ARG A 231 -8.63 3.67 8.82
CA ARG A 231 -7.32 4.31 9.05
C ARG A 231 -6.20 3.67 8.24
N GLN A 232 -6.20 2.34 8.12
CA GLN A 232 -5.22 1.62 7.29
C GLN A 232 -5.39 1.95 5.81
N LEU A 233 -6.63 2.07 5.33
CA LEU A 233 -6.92 2.47 3.96
C LEU A 233 -6.45 3.90 3.69
N ALA A 234 -6.74 4.84 4.59
CA ALA A 234 -6.30 6.22 4.45
C ALA A 234 -4.76 6.33 4.38
N ALA A 235 -4.05 5.66 5.29
CA ALA A 235 -2.59 5.61 5.27
C ALA A 235 -2.06 4.98 3.97
N GLY A 236 -2.65 3.87 3.51
CA GLY A 236 -2.24 3.22 2.27
C GLY A 236 -2.46 4.09 1.03
N LEU A 237 -3.55 4.88 0.98
CA LEU A 237 -3.80 5.82 -0.11
C LEU A 237 -2.81 7.00 -0.10
N GLU A 238 -2.44 7.50 1.07
CA GLU A 238 -1.41 8.54 1.20
C GLU A 238 -0.04 8.03 0.76
N GLU A 239 0.35 6.81 1.17
CA GLU A 239 1.58 6.16 0.74
C GLU A 239 1.59 5.93 -0.79
N GLU A 240 0.46 5.51 -1.37
CA GLU A 240 0.33 5.33 -2.81
C GLU A 240 0.51 6.65 -3.57
N ASP A 241 -0.13 7.73 -3.12
CA ASP A 241 -0.03 9.03 -3.77
C ASP A 241 1.41 9.57 -3.71
N GLN A 242 2.07 9.44 -2.56
CA GLN A 242 3.49 9.78 -2.40
C GLN A 242 4.39 8.98 -3.35
N ALA A 243 4.15 7.67 -3.47
CA ALA A 243 4.90 6.81 -4.39
C ALA A 243 4.66 7.19 -5.86
N ARG A 244 3.42 7.55 -6.23
CA ARG A 244 3.08 8.02 -7.58
C ARG A 244 3.76 9.35 -7.90
N GLN A 245 3.79 10.29 -6.97
CA GLN A 245 4.49 11.57 -7.13
C GLN A 245 6.00 11.35 -7.31
N ALA A 246 6.61 10.52 -6.46
CA ALA A 246 8.03 10.18 -6.57
C ALA A 246 8.38 9.51 -7.90
N LEU A 247 7.50 8.63 -8.40
CA LEU A 247 7.66 7.99 -9.71
C LEU A 247 7.58 9.03 -10.84
N ALA A 248 6.61 9.95 -10.79
CA ALA A 248 6.46 11.00 -11.79
C ALA A 248 7.70 11.91 -11.84
N GLU A 249 8.22 12.31 -10.67
CA GLU A 249 9.46 13.09 -10.58
C GLU A 249 10.67 12.33 -11.13
N ALA A 250 10.83 11.06 -10.79
CA ALA A 250 11.92 10.23 -11.30
C ALA A 250 11.85 10.05 -12.82
N ALA A 251 10.64 9.84 -13.37
CA ALA A 251 10.41 9.73 -14.80
C ALA A 251 10.73 11.04 -15.54
N ALA A 252 10.37 12.19 -14.98
CA ALA A 252 10.71 13.50 -15.54
C ALA A 252 12.24 13.70 -15.59
N ARG A 253 12.95 13.39 -14.51
CA ARG A 253 14.42 13.46 -14.47
C ARG A 253 15.09 12.52 -15.48
N LEU A 254 14.53 11.33 -15.68
CA LEU A 254 15.02 10.40 -16.70
C LEU A 254 14.84 10.97 -18.11
N GLN A 255 13.67 11.54 -18.42
CA GLN A 255 13.42 12.18 -19.72
C GLN A 255 14.36 13.37 -19.97
N GLU A 256 14.63 14.19 -18.96
CA GLU A 256 15.60 15.28 -19.05
C GLU A 256 17.01 14.75 -19.34
N ALA A 257 17.43 13.68 -18.65
CA ALA A 257 18.73 13.05 -18.88
C ALA A 257 18.84 12.44 -20.28
N ASP A 258 17.80 11.77 -20.76
CA ASP A 258 17.75 11.18 -22.11
C ASP A 258 17.80 12.26 -23.19
N ALA A 259 17.09 13.38 -22.99
CA ALA A 259 17.13 14.53 -23.91
C ALA A 259 18.54 15.15 -23.98
N ALA A 260 19.20 15.35 -22.82
CA ALA A 260 20.56 15.87 -22.76
C ALA A 260 21.58 14.93 -23.41
N ALA A 261 21.41 13.61 -23.23
CA ALA A 261 22.23 12.59 -23.88
C ALA A 261 22.05 12.59 -25.40
N ALA A 262 20.80 12.68 -25.88
CA ALA A 262 20.49 12.78 -27.31
C ALA A 262 21.08 14.04 -27.95
N GLU A 263 20.99 15.19 -27.28
CA GLU A 263 21.60 16.44 -27.74
C GLU A 263 23.12 16.32 -27.84
N THR A 264 23.76 15.76 -26.81
CA THR A 264 25.22 15.55 -26.79
C THR A 264 25.66 14.60 -27.90
N SER A 265 24.93 13.51 -28.11
CA SER A 265 25.18 12.57 -29.22
C SER A 265 25.00 13.25 -30.59
N GLY A 266 23.99 14.11 -30.75
CA GLY A 266 23.76 14.89 -31.96
C GLY A 266 24.91 15.87 -32.27
N LYS A 267 25.41 16.58 -31.25
CA LYS A 267 26.59 17.44 -31.35
C LYS A 267 27.84 16.66 -31.74
N LEU A 268 28.10 15.53 -31.08
CA LEU A 268 29.22 14.64 -31.42
C LEU A 268 29.13 14.11 -32.85
N GLY A 269 27.94 13.73 -33.31
CA GLY A 269 27.69 13.30 -34.69
C GLY A 269 28.02 14.40 -35.71
N THR A 270 27.58 15.62 -35.44
CA THR A 270 27.89 16.81 -36.27
C THR A 270 29.39 17.06 -36.33
N HIS A 271 30.07 17.11 -35.17
CA HIS A 271 31.52 17.31 -35.12
C HIS A 271 32.28 16.20 -35.84
N ALA A 272 31.91 14.93 -35.64
CA ALA A 272 32.50 13.80 -36.36
C ALA A 272 32.26 13.86 -37.87
N GLY A 273 31.13 14.41 -38.32
CA GLY A 273 30.84 14.71 -39.72
C GLY A 273 31.79 15.78 -40.27
N THR A 274 31.90 16.93 -39.59
CA THR A 274 32.80 18.01 -39.98
C THR A 274 34.27 17.57 -40.02
N ALA A 275 34.71 16.78 -39.04
CA ALA A 275 36.07 16.24 -38.99
C ALA A 275 36.36 15.26 -40.14
N ARG A 276 35.37 14.46 -40.57
CA ARG A 276 35.51 13.58 -41.75
C ARG A 276 35.60 14.39 -43.04
N ALA A 277 34.69 15.35 -43.24
CA ALA A 277 34.71 16.21 -44.42
C ALA A 277 36.05 16.98 -44.55
N ALA A 278 36.56 17.52 -43.43
CA ALA A 278 37.86 18.19 -43.41
C ALA A 278 39.03 17.25 -43.75
N ARG A 279 38.99 15.99 -43.28
CA ARG A 279 40.01 14.98 -43.63
C ARG A 279 39.94 14.59 -45.11
N ASP A 280 38.74 14.40 -45.65
CA ASP A 280 38.56 14.06 -47.06
C ASP A 280 39.05 15.20 -47.96
N GLU A 281 38.76 16.46 -47.59
CA GLU A 281 39.24 17.64 -48.32
C GLU A 281 40.76 17.80 -48.21
N ALA A 282 41.34 17.60 -47.02
CA ALA A 282 42.79 17.56 -46.86
C ALA A 282 43.43 16.48 -47.75
N GLY A 283 42.80 15.29 -47.86
CA GLY A 283 43.23 14.24 -48.77
C GLY A 283 43.18 14.64 -50.25
N ARG A 284 42.09 15.30 -50.68
CA ARG A 284 41.97 15.82 -52.05
C ARG A 284 43.02 16.88 -52.37
N LEU A 285 43.23 17.83 -51.46
CA LEU A 285 44.25 18.87 -51.61
C LEU A 285 45.65 18.26 -51.67
N SER A 286 45.96 17.26 -50.83
CA SER A 286 47.22 16.53 -50.90
C SER A 286 47.43 15.88 -52.27
N ALA A 287 46.43 15.18 -52.80
CA ALA A 287 46.52 14.55 -54.12
C ALA A 287 46.67 15.57 -55.26
N ALA A 288 46.01 16.73 -55.15
CA ALA A 288 46.15 17.83 -56.11
C ALA A 288 47.56 18.44 -56.07
N ILE A 289 48.14 18.61 -54.89
CA ILE A 289 49.52 19.06 -54.70
C ILE A 289 50.50 18.06 -55.36
N ASP A 290 50.36 16.77 -55.09
CA ASP A 290 51.23 15.73 -55.66
C ASP A 290 51.13 15.68 -57.20
N ALA A 291 49.94 15.86 -57.76
CA ALA A 291 49.75 15.95 -59.20
C ALA A 291 50.40 17.21 -59.80
N ALA A 292 50.25 18.37 -59.15
CA ALA A 292 50.87 19.62 -59.58
C ALA A 292 52.41 19.54 -59.51
N GLN A 293 52.96 18.93 -58.46
CA GLN A 293 54.40 18.71 -58.32
C GLN A 293 54.95 17.79 -59.43
N ARG A 294 54.25 16.69 -59.75
CA ARG A 294 54.63 15.81 -60.87
C ARG A 294 54.58 16.52 -62.22
N SER A 295 53.52 17.30 -62.49
CA SER A 295 53.41 18.09 -63.72
C SER A 295 54.54 19.12 -63.83
N ARG A 296 54.88 19.79 -62.72
CA ARG A 296 56.02 20.71 -62.67
C ARG A 296 57.32 20.00 -63.00
N GLN A 297 57.59 18.84 -62.40
CA GLN A 297 58.81 18.08 -62.68
C GLN A 297 58.90 17.72 -64.16
N GLN A 298 57.81 17.20 -64.73
CA GLN A 298 57.77 16.86 -66.16
C GLN A 298 58.02 18.08 -67.06
N SER A 299 57.48 19.25 -66.72
CA SER A 299 57.76 20.49 -67.46
C SER A 299 59.21 20.94 -67.34
N LEU A 300 59.84 20.77 -66.18
CA LEU A 300 61.27 21.07 -65.99
C LEU A 300 62.17 20.13 -66.81
N ASP A 301 61.82 18.84 -66.85
CA ASP A 301 62.54 17.86 -67.66
C ASP A 301 62.41 18.19 -69.16
N GLN A 302 61.20 18.52 -69.63
CA GLN A 302 60.95 18.97 -71.01
C GLN A 302 61.71 20.26 -71.36
N LEU A 303 61.73 21.23 -70.44
CA LEU A 303 62.49 22.48 -70.64
C LEU A 303 63.99 22.19 -70.79
N THR A 304 64.51 21.24 -70.02
CA THR A 304 65.92 20.84 -70.10
C THR A 304 66.25 20.19 -71.45
N ASP A 305 65.41 19.27 -71.92
CA ASP A 305 65.56 18.64 -73.24
C ASP A 305 65.48 19.67 -74.39
N LEU A 306 64.47 20.55 -74.38
CA LEU A 306 64.33 21.60 -75.39
C LEU A 306 65.53 22.57 -75.41
N ARG A 307 66.07 22.93 -74.24
CA ARG A 307 67.27 23.77 -74.16
C ARG A 307 68.50 23.06 -74.74
N ALA A 308 68.65 21.76 -74.51
CA ALA A 308 69.73 20.97 -75.10
C ALA A 308 69.61 20.92 -76.63
N ARG A 309 68.42 20.67 -77.18
CA ARG A 309 68.16 20.68 -78.63
C ARG A 309 68.42 22.04 -79.26
N LEU A 310 68.00 23.13 -78.59
CA LEU A 310 68.28 24.49 -79.06
C LEU A 310 69.79 24.75 -79.13
N ALA A 311 70.55 24.36 -78.10
CA ALA A 311 72.00 24.51 -78.09
C ALA A 311 72.68 23.70 -79.21
N GLU A 312 72.18 22.49 -79.50
CA GLU A 312 72.65 21.68 -80.62
C GLU A 312 72.37 22.35 -81.97
N HIS A 313 71.16 22.87 -82.19
CA HIS A 313 70.83 23.64 -83.40
C HIS A 313 71.67 24.91 -83.55
N GLU A 314 71.86 25.68 -82.48
CA GLU A 314 72.69 26.90 -82.50
C GLU A 314 74.17 26.57 -82.81
N ALA A 315 74.69 25.44 -82.33
CA ALA A 315 76.03 24.95 -82.65
C ALA A 315 76.15 24.48 -84.12
N GLN A 316 75.14 23.77 -84.64
CA GLN A 316 75.08 23.37 -86.05
C GLN A 316 75.00 24.59 -86.99
N ASP A 317 74.21 25.60 -86.65
CA ASP A 317 74.14 26.87 -87.39
C ASP A 317 75.47 27.64 -87.35
N ALA A 318 76.19 27.60 -86.22
CA ALA A 318 77.52 28.19 -86.11
C ALA A 318 78.55 27.46 -86.98
N ALA A 319 78.50 26.12 -87.05
CA ALA A 319 79.36 25.30 -87.90
C ALA A 319 79.05 25.51 -89.40
N GLY A 320 77.77 25.56 -89.80
CA GLY A 320 77.35 25.86 -91.17
C GLY A 320 77.71 27.28 -91.65
N ARG A 321 77.89 28.23 -90.71
CA ARG A 321 78.44 29.56 -91.00
C ARG A 321 79.97 29.57 -91.13
N ALA A 322 80.67 28.63 -90.50
CA ALA A 322 82.12 28.51 -90.55
C ALA A 322 82.63 27.74 -91.79
N GLU A 323 81.83 26.84 -92.37
CA GLU A 323 82.20 26.05 -93.56
C GLU A 323 81.88 26.74 -94.91
N ARG A 324 81.37 27.98 -94.92
CA ARG A 324 81.15 28.74 -96.17
C ARG A 324 82.44 29.47 -96.60
N PRO A 325 83.11 29.08 -97.71
CA PRO A 325 84.24 29.85 -98.23
C PRO A 325 83.71 31.17 -98.77
N ALA A 326 84.34 32.28 -98.38
CA ALA A 326 84.12 33.56 -99.03
C ALA A 326 84.85 33.56 -100.38
N GLU A 327 84.11 33.53 -101.49
CA GLU A 327 84.63 33.92 -102.81
C GLU A 327 84.03 35.27 -103.26
N PRO A 328 84.82 36.12 -103.96
CA PRO A 328 84.44 37.49 -104.27
C PRO A 328 83.54 37.57 -105.52
N ALA A 329 82.76 38.64 -105.58
CA ALA A 329 81.78 38.89 -106.63
C ALA A 329 82.43 39.12 -108.01
N ASP A 330 81.95 38.39 -109.02
CA ASP A 330 81.76 38.91 -110.38
C ASP A 330 80.52 38.27 -111.03
N GLY A 331 79.91 39.01 -111.96
CA GLY A 331 78.53 38.84 -112.43
C GLY A 331 78.21 37.54 -113.17
N GLY A 332 76.97 37.09 -112.98
CA GLY A 332 76.31 36.04 -113.75
C GLY A 332 75.14 35.44 -112.98
N GLU A 333 73.92 35.56 -113.49
CA GLU A 333 72.72 34.94 -112.92
C GLU A 333 72.92 33.42 -112.78
N ALA A 334 73.08 32.95 -111.54
CA ALA A 334 73.18 31.53 -111.22
C ALA A 334 71.85 31.00 -110.64
N PRO A 335 71.32 29.86 -111.13
CA PRO A 335 70.15 29.22 -110.55
C PRO A 335 70.51 28.66 -109.17
N GLY A 336 69.62 28.83 -108.18
CA GLY A 336 69.81 28.33 -106.81
C GLY A 336 69.79 29.40 -105.71
N LYS A 337 69.76 30.70 -106.06
CA LYS A 337 69.57 31.79 -105.07
C LYS A 337 68.22 31.68 -104.35
N GLN A 338 67.20 31.21 -105.08
CA GLN A 338 65.87 30.94 -104.51
C GLN A 338 65.91 29.74 -103.56
N GLU A 339 66.55 28.64 -103.95
CA GLU A 339 66.67 27.43 -103.12
C GLU A 339 67.43 27.68 -101.81
N LEU A 340 68.52 28.45 -101.86
CA LEU A 340 69.27 28.83 -100.65
C LEU A 340 68.50 29.84 -99.77
N ALA A 341 67.70 30.72 -100.36
CA ALA A 341 66.82 31.63 -99.61
C ALA A 341 65.68 30.86 -98.93
N ASP A 342 65.09 29.88 -99.62
CA ASP A 342 64.04 29.02 -99.12
C ASP A 342 64.56 28.10 -97.99
N ALA A 343 65.78 27.55 -98.12
CA ALA A 343 66.42 26.77 -97.06
C ALA A 343 66.74 27.61 -95.81
N ALA A 344 67.24 28.83 -95.98
CA ALA A 344 67.49 29.75 -94.86
C ALA A 344 66.19 30.22 -94.19
N ALA A 345 65.12 30.42 -94.97
CA ALA A 345 63.79 30.73 -94.45
C ALA A 345 63.20 29.54 -93.66
N ALA A 346 63.38 28.31 -94.17
CA ALA A 346 62.95 27.09 -93.48
C ALA A 346 63.70 26.88 -92.15
N ALA A 347 65.02 27.04 -92.13
CA ALA A 347 65.82 26.91 -90.91
C ALA A 347 65.45 27.97 -89.84
N ARG A 348 65.25 29.23 -90.25
CA ARG A 348 64.72 30.28 -89.35
C ARG A 348 63.31 29.98 -88.88
N GLY A 349 62.48 29.38 -89.73
CA GLY A 349 61.16 28.88 -89.36
C GLY A 349 61.26 27.86 -88.22
N THR A 350 62.14 26.86 -88.36
CA THR A 350 62.35 25.84 -87.32
C THR A 350 62.94 26.40 -86.02
N GLU A 351 63.89 27.34 -86.09
CA GLU A 351 64.44 28.02 -84.90
C GLU A 351 63.37 28.85 -84.17
N MET A 352 62.55 29.59 -84.94
CA MET A 352 61.46 30.40 -84.40
C MET A 352 60.38 29.53 -83.74
N GLU A 353 60.00 28.42 -84.36
CA GLU A 353 59.07 27.44 -83.78
C GLU A 353 59.62 26.87 -82.47
N ALA A 354 60.88 26.41 -82.45
CA ALA A 354 61.52 25.91 -81.23
C ALA A 354 61.57 26.97 -80.10
N ARG A 355 61.86 28.23 -80.44
CA ARG A 355 61.84 29.34 -79.48
C ARG A 355 60.44 29.64 -78.95
N LEU A 356 59.42 29.57 -79.80
CA LEU A 356 58.02 29.73 -79.39
C LEU A 356 57.57 28.59 -78.49
N GLU A 357 58.00 27.36 -78.75
CA GLU A 357 57.74 26.22 -77.87
C GLU A 357 58.38 26.39 -76.49
N VAL A 358 59.67 26.77 -76.43
CA VAL A 358 60.37 27.06 -75.16
C VAL A 358 59.66 28.18 -74.40
N ARG A 359 59.33 29.29 -75.08
CA ARG A 359 58.60 30.42 -74.48
C ARG A 359 57.25 29.97 -73.91
N THR A 360 56.54 29.10 -74.63
CA THR A 360 55.23 28.58 -74.20
C THR A 360 55.37 27.72 -72.94
N VAL A 361 56.40 26.88 -72.86
CA VAL A 361 56.67 26.06 -71.66
C VAL A 361 57.09 26.92 -70.47
N GLU A 362 57.92 27.94 -70.68
CA GLU A 362 58.34 28.87 -69.64
C GLU A 362 57.16 29.69 -69.06
N GLU A 363 56.27 30.18 -69.92
CA GLU A 363 55.04 30.88 -69.47
C GLU A 363 54.09 29.94 -68.73
N ARG A 364 53.95 28.68 -69.17
CA ARG A 364 53.19 27.66 -68.45
C ARG A 364 53.77 27.38 -67.06
N LEU A 365 55.09 27.25 -66.96
CA LEU A 365 55.78 27.05 -65.67
C LEU A 365 55.54 28.25 -64.73
N ARG A 366 55.61 29.47 -65.26
CA ARG A 366 55.37 30.70 -64.50
C ARG A 366 53.92 30.77 -64.01
N ALA A 367 52.95 30.42 -64.85
CA ALA A 367 51.53 30.36 -64.49
C ALA A 367 51.19 29.27 -63.45
N ILE A 368 51.87 28.12 -63.52
CA ILE A 368 51.72 27.05 -62.51
C ILE A 368 52.33 27.48 -61.17
N SER A 369 53.52 28.09 -61.20
CA SER A 369 54.19 28.59 -59.99
C SER A 369 53.35 29.67 -59.30
N GLY A 370 52.82 30.63 -60.05
CA GLY A 370 51.92 31.65 -59.50
C GLY A 370 50.64 31.08 -58.90
N ARG A 371 50.07 30.01 -59.49
CA ARG A 371 48.92 29.30 -58.91
C ARG A 371 49.29 28.58 -57.61
N ALA A 372 50.47 27.98 -57.53
CA ALA A 372 50.95 27.33 -56.31
C ALA A 372 51.11 28.33 -55.16
N ASP A 373 51.68 29.51 -55.44
CA ASP A 373 51.84 30.57 -54.44
C ASP A 373 50.49 31.13 -53.97
N ALA A 374 49.53 31.29 -54.89
CA ALA A 374 48.17 31.71 -54.56
C ALA A 374 47.45 30.68 -53.67
N LEU A 375 47.60 29.38 -53.94
CA LEU A 375 47.05 28.32 -53.10
C LEU A 375 47.71 28.26 -51.71
N ALA A 376 49.03 28.46 -51.64
CA ALA A 376 49.76 28.48 -50.38
C ALA A 376 49.33 29.65 -49.47
N SER A 377 49.13 30.82 -50.05
CA SER A 377 48.65 32.02 -49.34
C SER A 377 47.20 31.88 -48.87
N ALA A 378 46.32 31.31 -49.69
CA ALA A 378 44.94 30.98 -49.28
C ALA A 378 44.91 30.01 -48.09
N ALA A 379 45.75 28.96 -48.12
CA ALA A 379 45.84 27.98 -47.03
C ALA A 379 46.37 28.57 -45.72
N VAL A 380 47.18 29.65 -45.77
CA VAL A 380 47.62 30.37 -44.56
C VAL A 380 46.50 31.24 -44.01
N ALA A 381 45.73 31.90 -44.89
CA ALA A 381 44.59 32.73 -44.48
C ALA A 381 43.48 31.91 -43.80
N GLU A 382 43.22 30.68 -44.24
CA GLU A 382 42.24 29.79 -43.60
C GLU A 382 42.69 29.23 -42.23
N ARG A 383 43.98 29.37 -41.86
CA ARG A 383 44.51 28.90 -40.56
C ARG A 383 44.53 29.98 -39.47
N GLN A 384 44.32 31.25 -39.82
CA GLN A 384 44.24 32.38 -38.88
C GLN A 384 42.81 32.60 -38.40
#